data_AF-A0A4R8LKY2-F1
#
_entry.id   AF-A0A4R8LKY2-F1
#
_cell.length_a   1.000
_cell.length_b   1.000
_cell.length_c   1.000
_cell.angle_alpha   90.00
_cell.angle_beta   90.00
_cell.angle_gamma   90.00
#
_symmetry.space_group_name_H-M   'P 1'
#
loop_
_entity.id
_entity.type
_entity.pdbx_description
1 polymer ?
#
loop_
_entity_poly.entity_id
_entity_poly.type
_entity_poly.pdbx_seq_one_letter_code
_entity_poly.pdbx_strand_id
1 'polypeptide(L)'
;MRMADVIDAVDQLEMATDRVLTALKSGRTDGLIELLTEQCSCLQRVQRVDMERRPEEMHRIAQKVQLQQMLIEQGLSISESFLKKLYKGRSYSGLA
;
A
#
# COMPACT_ATOMS: atom_id res chain seq x y z
N MET A 1 -1.30 -19.39 22.90
CA MET A 1 -0.78 -18.95 21.59
C MET A 1 0.74 -19.12 21.61
N ARG A 2 1.32 -19.89 20.68
CA ARG A 2 2.75 -20.22 20.73
C ARG A 2 3.57 -19.08 20.11
N MET A 3 4.81 -18.91 20.56
CA MET A 3 5.71 -17.86 20.05
C MET A 3 6.01 -18.04 18.55
N ALA A 4 5.99 -19.28 18.06
CA ALA A 4 6.10 -19.60 16.63
C ALA A 4 4.95 -19.02 15.79
N ASP A 5 3.72 -19.02 16.32
CA ASP A 5 2.53 -18.50 15.61
C ASP A 5 2.62 -16.96 15.45
N VAL A 6 3.27 -16.28 16.40
CA VAL A 6 3.52 -14.82 16.34
C VAL A 6 4.59 -14.50 15.30
N ILE A 7 5.69 -15.27 15.28
CA ILE A 7 6.80 -15.08 14.35
C ILE A 7 6.30 -15.22 12.91
N ASP A 8 5.61 -16.32 12.62
CA ASP A 8 5.05 -16.61 11.29
C ASP A 8 4.06 -15.54 10.82
N ALA A 9 3.19 -15.05 11.72
CA ALA A 9 2.22 -14.01 11.36
C ALA A 9 2.88 -12.66 11.01
N VAL A 10 3.89 -12.24 11.78
CA VAL A 10 4.61 -10.98 11.53
C VAL A 10 5.46 -11.07 10.27
N ASP A 11 6.14 -12.20 10.03
CA ASP A 11 6.94 -12.41 8.82
C ASP A 11 6.04 -12.39 7.57
N GLN A 12 4.86 -13.02 7.63
CA GLN A 12 3.88 -12.96 6.54
C GLN A 12 3.35 -11.56 6.29
N LEU A 13 3.15 -10.74 7.32
CA LEU A 13 2.78 -9.33 7.17
C LEU A 13 3.89 -8.51 6.52
N GLU A 14 5.15 -8.73 6.92
CA GLU A 14 6.30 -8.06 6.30
C GLU A 14 6.42 -8.42 4.81
N MET A 15 6.32 -9.70 4.47
CA MET A 15 6.35 -10.15 3.07
C MET A 15 5.21 -9.57 2.23
N ALA A 16 3.97 -9.56 2.75
CA ALA A 16 2.83 -8.97 2.05
C ALA A 16 3.03 -7.46 1.83
N THR A 17 3.57 -6.77 2.84
CA THR A 17 3.92 -5.34 2.76
C THR A 17 4.99 -5.07 1.70
N ASP A 18 6.03 -5.89 1.60
CA ASP A 18 7.07 -5.75 0.58
C ASP A 18 6.56 -6.00 -0.84
N ARG A 19 5.63 -6.95 -1.02
CA ARG A 19 4.99 -7.22 -2.33
C ARG A 19 4.17 -6.03 -2.81
N VAL A 20 3.34 -5.44 -1.94
CA VAL A 20 2.58 -4.22 -2.26
C VAL A 20 3.52 -3.07 -2.61
N LEU A 21 4.56 -2.85 -1.78
CA LEU A 21 5.50 -1.75 -2.01
C LEU A 21 6.26 -1.92 -3.34
N THR A 22 6.65 -3.14 -3.68
CA THR A 22 7.30 -3.47 -4.96
C THR A 22 6.35 -3.18 -6.13
N ALA A 23 5.09 -3.58 -6.05
CA ALA A 23 4.08 -3.29 -7.07
C ALA A 23 3.92 -1.78 -7.29
N LEU A 24 3.74 -1.01 -6.21
CA LEU A 24 3.63 0.45 -6.25
C LEU A 24 4.87 1.12 -6.86
N LYS A 25 6.08 0.74 -6.43
CA LYS A 25 7.34 1.28 -7.00
C LYS A 25 7.50 0.97 -8.48
N SER A 26 7.00 -0.19 -8.93
CA SER A 26 7.02 -0.57 -10.35
C SER A 26 5.90 0.07 -11.18
N GLY A 27 5.00 0.84 -10.56
CA GLY A 27 3.83 1.41 -11.23
C GLY A 27 2.81 0.36 -11.70
N ARG A 28 2.93 -0.90 -11.23
CA ARG A 28 2.00 -1.97 -11.59
C ARG A 28 0.72 -1.83 -10.78
N THR A 29 -0.37 -1.54 -11.47
CA THR A 29 -1.72 -1.46 -10.90
C THR A 29 -2.48 -2.78 -10.99
N ASP A 30 -2.11 -3.64 -11.94
CA ASP A 30 -2.71 -4.95 -12.11
C ASP A 30 -2.40 -5.84 -10.89
N GLY A 31 -3.44 -6.39 -10.27
CA GLY A 31 -3.28 -7.24 -9.09
C GLY A 31 -3.01 -6.47 -7.78
N LEU A 32 -2.94 -5.13 -7.80
CA LEU A 32 -2.56 -4.34 -6.62
C LEU A 32 -3.63 -4.42 -5.50
N ILE A 33 -4.91 -4.48 -5.88
CA ILE A 33 -6.02 -4.59 -4.92
C ILE A 33 -5.98 -5.93 -4.20
N GLU A 34 -5.66 -7.02 -4.90
CA GLU A 34 -5.50 -8.35 -4.33
C GLU A 34 -4.33 -8.38 -3.34
N LEU A 35 -3.19 -7.76 -3.68
CA LEU A 35 -2.04 -7.65 -2.78
C LEU A 35 -2.37 -6.83 -1.52
N LEU A 36 -3.08 -5.71 -1.66
CA LEU A 36 -3.53 -4.90 -0.52
C LEU A 36 -4.51 -5.69 0.36
N THR A 37 -5.41 -6.46 -0.23
CA THR A 37 -6.36 -7.33 0.49
C THR A 37 -5.63 -8.42 1.28
N GLU A 38 -4.61 -9.04 0.68
CA GLU A 38 -3.72 -10.01 1.34
C GLU A 38 -3.01 -9.34 2.53
N GLN A 39 -2.41 -8.16 2.33
CA GLN A 39 -1.75 -7.40 3.39
C GLN A 39 -2.71 -7.07 4.56
N CYS A 40 -3.93 -6.62 4.27
CA CYS A 40 -4.96 -6.37 5.28
C CYS A 40 -5.32 -7.66 6.05
N SER A 41 -5.40 -8.79 5.37
CA SER A 41 -5.67 -10.10 5.98
C SER A 41 -4.51 -10.53 6.89
N CYS A 42 -3.25 -10.29 6.50
CA CYS A 42 -2.09 -10.48 7.38
C CYS A 42 -2.16 -9.58 8.62
N LEU A 43 -2.52 -8.30 8.46
CA LEU A 43 -2.61 -7.36 9.58
C LEU A 43 -3.68 -7.79 10.59
N GLN A 44 -4.85 -8.24 10.13
CA GLN A 44 -5.89 -8.77 11.01
C GLN A 44 -5.45 -10.02 11.78
N ARG A 45 -4.62 -10.87 11.16
CA ARG A 45 -4.02 -12.02 11.85
C ARG A 45 -3.04 -11.53 12.90
N VAL A 46 -2.15 -10.60 12.55
CA VAL A 46 -1.18 -9.98 13.47
C VAL A 46 -1.86 -9.29 14.66
N GLN A 47 -3.00 -8.60 14.48
CA GLN A 47 -3.73 -7.99 15.61
C GLN A 47 -4.27 -9.01 16.62
N ARG A 48 -4.49 -10.26 16.22
CA ARG A 48 -4.93 -11.35 17.11
C ARG A 48 -3.76 -11.98 17.86
N VAL A 49 -2.53 -11.74 17.43
CA VAL A 49 -1.27 -12.25 18.00
C VAL A 49 -0.52 -11.06 18.60
N ASP A 50 -0.55 -10.93 19.93
CA ASP A 50 0.14 -9.90 20.72
C ASP A 50 1.37 -9.23 20.04
N MET A 51 1.14 -8.02 19.51
CA MET A 51 2.09 -7.27 18.67
C MET A 51 3.29 -6.72 19.45
N GLU A 52 3.23 -6.68 20.78
CA GLU A 52 4.30 -6.13 21.63
C GLU A 52 5.56 -7.01 21.64
N ARG A 53 5.49 -8.22 21.07
CA ARG A 53 6.60 -9.18 21.06
C ARG A 53 7.64 -8.96 19.97
N ARG A 54 7.35 -8.13 18.95
CA ARG A 54 8.25 -7.85 17.80
C ARG A 54 8.21 -6.36 17.40
N PRO A 55 8.60 -5.44 18.31
CA PRO A 55 8.41 -4.01 18.10
C PRO A 55 9.26 -3.45 16.94
N GLU A 56 10.45 -3.99 16.70
CA GLU A 56 11.33 -3.53 15.62
C GLU A 56 10.76 -3.87 14.24
N GLU A 57 10.28 -5.10 14.06
CA GLU A 57 9.62 -5.54 12.83
C GLU A 57 8.37 -4.74 12.55
N MET A 58 7.52 -4.55 13.57
CA MET A 58 6.32 -3.74 13.44
C MET A 58 6.64 -2.29 13.08
N HIS A 59 7.73 -1.73 13.63
CA HIS A 59 8.20 -0.40 13.24
C HIS A 59 8.63 -0.35 11.76
N ARG A 60 9.41 -1.34 11.29
CA ARG A 60 9.80 -1.43 9.87
C ARG A 60 8.58 -1.59 8.95
N ILE A 61 7.62 -2.43 9.32
CA ILE A 61 6.37 -2.60 8.58
C ILE A 61 5.61 -1.27 8.51
N ALA A 62 5.51 -0.53 9.62
CA ALA A 62 4.83 0.77 9.64
C ALA A 62 5.51 1.80 8.71
N GLN A 63 6.85 1.87 8.70
CA GLN A 63 7.60 2.72 7.77
C GLN A 63 7.32 2.36 6.30
N LYS A 64 7.26 1.05 5.97
CA LYS A 64 6.93 0.59 4.63
C LYS A 64 5.49 0.96 4.24
N VAL A 65 4.52 0.82 5.16
CA VAL A 65 3.12 1.22 4.92
C VAL A 65 2.99 2.73 4.70
N GLN A 66 3.71 3.56 5.45
CA GLN A 66 3.74 5.01 5.22
C GLN A 66 4.26 5.34 3.81
N LEU A 67 5.30 4.64 3.35
CA LEU A 67 5.81 4.79 1.99
C LEU A 67 4.78 4.35 0.93
N GLN A 68 4.04 3.27 1.17
CA GLN A 68 2.95 2.84 0.29
C GLN A 68 1.87 3.92 0.18
N GLN A 69 1.43 4.50 1.31
CA GLN A 69 0.45 5.58 1.34
C GLN A 69 0.93 6.79 0.53
N MET A 70 2.17 7.24 0.76
CA MET A 70 2.73 8.38 0.01
C MET A 70 2.74 8.13 -1.51
N LEU A 71 3.09 6.92 -1.95
CA LEU A 71 3.08 6.57 -3.38
C LEU A 71 1.67 6.58 -3.97
N ILE A 72 0.67 6.09 -3.24
CA ILE A 72 -0.74 6.12 -3.65
C ILE A 72 -1.24 7.57 -3.77
N GLU A 73 -0.95 8.40 -2.77
CA GLU A 73 -1.31 9.82 -2.77
C GLU A 73 -0.66 10.59 -3.94
N GLN A 74 0.61 10.30 -4.23
CA GLN A 74 1.30 10.85 -5.40
C GLN A 74 0.61 10.43 -6.71
N GLY A 75 0.28 9.14 -6.86
CA GLY A 75 -0.43 8.62 -8.03
C GLY A 75 -1.80 9.29 -8.22
N LEU A 76 -2.55 9.50 -7.13
CA LEU A 76 -3.82 10.21 -7.15
C LEU A 76 -3.64 11.68 -7.57
N SER A 77 -2.69 12.39 -6.95
CA SER A 77 -2.40 13.80 -7.25
C SER A 77 -2.02 14.02 -8.72
N ILE A 78 -1.20 13.12 -9.29
CA ILE A 78 -0.83 13.12 -10.71
C ILE A 78 -2.08 12.91 -11.58
N SER A 79 -2.89 11.91 -11.25
CA SER A 79 -4.10 11.57 -12.01
C SER A 79 -5.11 12.74 -12.02
N GLU A 80 -5.35 13.36 -10.86
CA GLU A 80 -6.22 14.54 -10.76
C GLU A 80 -5.68 15.72 -11.56
N SER A 81 -4.37 15.99 -11.47
CA SER A 81 -3.73 17.08 -12.20
C SER A 81 -3.80 16.88 -13.71
N PHE A 82 -3.64 15.64 -14.17
CA PHE A 82 -3.79 15.26 -15.56
C PHE A 82 -5.22 15.48 -16.04
N LEU A 83 -6.22 14.97 -15.32
CA LEU A 83 -7.63 15.14 -15.66
C LEU A 83 -8.03 16.63 -15.69
N LYS A 84 -7.62 17.42 -14.69
CA LYS A 84 -7.85 18.87 -14.65
C LYS A 84 -7.31 19.56 -15.90
N LYS A 85 -6.10 19.22 -16.35
CA LYS A 85 -5.52 19.78 -17.59
C LYS A 85 -6.27 19.31 -18.84
N LEU A 86 -6.62 18.02 -18.92
CA LEU A 86 -7.35 17.45 -20.06
C LEU A 86 -8.73 18.12 -20.23
N TYR A 87 -9.47 18.33 -19.14
CA TYR A 87 -10.77 18.99 -19.19
C TYR A 87 -10.68 20.50 -19.42
N LYS A 88 -9.66 21.20 -18.87
CA LYS A 88 -9.39 22.61 -19.23
C LYS A 88 -9.03 22.77 -20.71
N GLY A 89 -8.25 21.83 -21.26
CA GLY A 89 -7.87 21.79 -22.66
C GLY A 89 -9.02 21.46 -23.61
N ARG A 90 -10.16 20.93 -23.13
CA ARG A 90 -11.35 20.70 -23.97
C ARG A 90 -12.22 21.94 -24.18
N SER A 91 -11.84 23.10 -23.62
CA SER A 91 -12.52 24.38 -23.88
C SER A 91 -12.04 25.09 -25.18
N TYR A 92 -11.49 24.35 -26.15
CA TYR A 92 -11.27 24.85 -27.53
C TYR A 92 -12.58 24.96 -28.34
N SER A 93 -13.72 25.21 -27.69
CA SER A 93 -14.98 25.59 -28.35
C SER A 93 -15.02 27.08 -28.74
N GLY A 94 -13.86 27.73 -28.87
CA GLY A 94 -13.71 29.13 -29.31
C GLY A 94 -12.87 29.28 -30.58
N LEU A 95 -12.78 28.24 -31.40
CA LEU A 95 -12.16 28.27 -32.74
C LEU A 95 -13.18 28.01 -33.87
N ALA A 96 -14.46 28.36 -33.63
CA ALA A 96 -15.49 28.42 -34.66
C ALA A 96 -15.84 29.87 -34.97
#